data_AF-A0AAW8T8I2-F1
#
_entry.id   AF-A0AAW8T8I2-F1
#
_cell.length_a   1.000
_cell.length_b   1.000
_cell.length_c   1.000
_cell.angle_alpha   90.00
_cell.angle_beta   90.00
_cell.angle_gamma   90.00
#
_symmetry.space_group_name_H-M   'P 1'
#
loop_
_entity.id
_entity.type
_entity.pdbx_description
1 polymer ?
#
loop_
_entity_poly.entity_id
_entity_poly.type
_entity_poly.pdbx_seq_one_letter_code
_entity_poly.pdbx_strand_id
1 'polypeptide(L)'
;MDKMSIRKRSNLVIALTILVAILFSTPIVKLIQPVGFLFNVVFAGLIGLIFFKEQFLQQFKHFKLKVMLYGIPLTMLTGIVMGFIYQILAGQPTTNSIDSTISMAMIFTQIPFMLMGEEVLSTNLLIALENKGLSFTTASIIVSILFAFWHTSAYGFHPLQLLLTLMPIRLVLNFIWMRSKSIWVSWICHYLFDLLSLIPMALK
;
A
#
# COMPACT_ATOMS: atom_id res chain seq x y z
N MET A 1 -16.62 17.67 -14.42
CA MET A 1 -16.64 16.21 -14.17
C MET A 1 -18.02 15.65 -13.81
N ASP A 2 -19.00 16.49 -13.45
CA ASP A 2 -20.35 16.06 -13.05
C ASP A 2 -21.14 15.29 -14.09
N LYS A 3 -20.75 15.33 -15.36
CA LYS A 3 -21.41 14.59 -16.44
C LYS A 3 -20.95 13.13 -16.59
N MET A 4 -19.91 12.70 -15.86
CA MET A 4 -19.34 11.35 -16.02
C MET A 4 -19.95 10.36 -15.02
N SER A 5 -20.47 9.24 -15.52
CA SER A 5 -21.01 8.18 -14.67
C SER A 5 -19.96 7.60 -13.72
N ILE A 6 -20.40 7.08 -12.57
CA ILE A 6 -19.50 6.52 -11.56
C ILE A 6 -18.67 5.35 -12.10
N ARG A 7 -19.22 4.53 -13.00
CA ARG A 7 -18.49 3.45 -13.67
C ARG A 7 -17.36 3.98 -14.57
N LYS A 8 -17.61 5.03 -15.36
CA LYS A 8 -16.57 5.65 -16.21
C LYS A 8 -15.45 6.27 -15.37
N ARG A 9 -15.81 6.99 -14.30
CA ARG A 9 -14.85 7.51 -13.29
C ARG A 9 -14.01 6.38 -12.69
N SER A 10 -14.63 5.28 -12.30
CA SER A 10 -13.94 4.14 -11.70
C SER A 10 -12.97 3.46 -12.66
N ASN A 11 -13.32 3.31 -13.94
CA ASN A 11 -12.40 2.80 -14.94
C ASN A 11 -11.17 3.70 -15.11
N LEU A 12 -11.36 5.02 -15.14
CA LEU A 12 -10.26 5.98 -15.21
C LEU A 12 -9.38 5.93 -13.96
N VAL A 13 -9.97 5.88 -12.77
CA VAL A 13 -9.20 5.76 -11.52
C VAL A 13 -8.39 4.48 -11.51
N ILE A 14 -8.95 3.34 -11.90
CA ILE A 14 -8.22 2.07 -11.99
C ILE A 14 -7.03 2.21 -12.95
N ALA A 15 -7.28 2.69 -14.18
CA ALA A 15 -6.24 2.81 -15.19
C ALA A 15 -5.11 3.77 -14.76
N LEU A 16 -5.46 4.94 -14.24
CA LEU A 16 -4.48 5.95 -13.82
C LEU A 16 -3.73 5.52 -12.55
N THR A 17 -4.40 4.87 -11.60
CA THR A 17 -3.74 4.38 -10.37
C THR A 17 -2.74 3.26 -10.68
N ILE A 18 -3.11 2.34 -11.58
CA ILE A 18 -2.18 1.31 -12.09
C ILE A 18 -1.02 1.96 -12.84
N LEU A 19 -1.30 2.97 -13.68
CA LEU A 19 -0.24 3.69 -14.40
C LEU A 19 0.75 4.36 -13.43
N VAL A 20 0.27 5.01 -12.37
CA VAL A 20 1.14 5.60 -11.33
C VAL A 20 2.02 4.53 -10.70
N ALA A 21 1.46 3.39 -10.31
CA ALA A 21 2.23 2.31 -9.71
C ALA A 21 3.29 1.73 -10.68
N ILE A 22 2.94 1.54 -11.96
CA ILE A 22 3.89 1.09 -12.98
C ILE A 22 5.01 2.12 -13.17
N LEU A 23 4.66 3.40 -13.35
CA LEU A 23 5.64 4.48 -13.51
C LEU A 23 6.57 4.57 -12.30
N PHE A 24 6.06 4.33 -11.09
CA PHE A 24 6.86 4.31 -9.87
C PHE A 24 7.96 3.22 -9.91
N SER A 25 7.66 2.08 -10.51
CA SER A 25 8.61 0.97 -10.69
C SER A 25 9.62 1.20 -11.84
N THR A 26 9.52 2.29 -12.61
CA THR A 26 10.43 2.59 -13.72
C THR A 26 11.59 3.53 -13.33
N PRO A 27 12.65 3.63 -14.15
CA PRO A 27 13.73 4.60 -13.91
C PRO A 27 13.30 6.08 -13.91
N ILE A 28 12.11 6.42 -14.38
CA ILE A 28 11.60 7.81 -14.37
C ILE A 28 11.60 8.40 -12.94
N VAL A 29 11.30 7.61 -11.91
CA VAL A 29 11.33 8.12 -10.53
C VAL A 29 12.75 8.52 -10.11
N LYS A 30 13.79 7.91 -10.69
CA LYS A 30 15.17 8.31 -10.41
C LYS A 30 15.47 9.73 -10.86
N LEU A 31 14.76 10.24 -11.88
CA LEU A 31 14.91 11.62 -12.37
C LEU A 31 14.38 12.66 -11.37
N ILE A 32 13.52 12.25 -10.43
CA ILE A 32 12.91 13.10 -9.40
C ILE A 32 13.28 12.67 -7.99
N GLN A 33 14.40 11.94 -7.85
CA GLN A 33 14.87 11.34 -6.59
C GLN A 33 14.76 12.22 -5.35
N PRO A 34 15.08 13.54 -5.37
CA PRO A 34 14.97 14.39 -4.18
C PRO A 34 13.56 14.42 -3.56
N VAL A 35 12.51 14.19 -4.37
CA VAL A 35 11.10 14.20 -3.95
C VAL A 35 10.36 12.93 -4.35
N GLY A 36 11.07 11.90 -4.82
CA GLY A 36 10.48 10.66 -5.33
C GLY A 36 9.63 9.93 -4.29
N PHE A 37 9.96 10.10 -3.00
CA PHE A 37 9.18 9.56 -1.88
C PHE A 37 7.75 10.12 -1.79
N LEU A 38 7.46 11.26 -2.44
CA LEU A 38 6.12 11.85 -2.53
C LEU A 38 5.33 11.37 -3.76
N PHE A 39 5.95 10.65 -4.70
CA PHE A 39 5.37 10.37 -6.01
C PHE A 39 3.99 9.71 -5.93
N ASN A 40 3.89 8.58 -5.23
CA ASN A 40 2.64 7.85 -5.11
C ASN A 40 1.57 8.66 -4.40
N VAL A 41 1.90 9.31 -3.27
CA VAL A 41 0.91 10.08 -2.50
C VAL A 41 0.39 11.30 -3.26
N VAL A 42 1.26 11.98 -4.03
CA VAL A 42 0.85 13.13 -4.84
C VAL A 42 0.00 12.70 -6.02
N PHE A 43 0.50 11.80 -6.88
CA PHE A 43 -0.23 11.45 -8.10
C PHE A 43 -1.49 10.63 -7.83
N ALA A 44 -1.42 9.64 -6.94
CA ALA A 44 -2.61 8.88 -6.56
C ALA A 44 -3.59 9.72 -5.73
N GLY A 45 -3.09 10.65 -4.89
CA GLY A 45 -3.91 11.61 -4.16
C GLY A 45 -4.67 12.53 -5.10
N LEU A 46 -4.01 13.07 -6.13
CA LEU A 46 -4.65 13.89 -7.17
C LEU A 46 -5.72 13.10 -7.93
N ILE A 47 -5.45 11.84 -8.30
CA ILE A 47 -6.46 10.97 -8.94
C ILE A 47 -7.69 10.82 -8.03
N GLY A 48 -7.48 10.49 -6.75
CA GLY A 48 -8.57 10.34 -5.78
C GLY A 48 -9.37 11.64 -5.59
N LEU A 49 -8.68 12.77 -5.41
CA LEU A 49 -9.29 14.10 -5.25
C LEU A 49 -10.10 14.53 -6.46
N ILE A 50 -9.55 14.33 -7.66
CA ILE A 50 -10.20 14.71 -8.90
C ILE A 50 -11.44 13.84 -9.10
N PHE A 51 -11.27 12.51 -9.17
CA PHE A 51 -12.33 11.58 -9.60
C PHE A 51 -13.32 11.16 -8.51
N PHE A 52 -12.89 11.13 -7.25
CA PHE A 52 -13.67 10.64 -6.12
C PHE A 52 -13.75 11.63 -4.95
N LYS A 53 -13.48 12.93 -5.18
CA LYS A 53 -13.43 14.02 -4.17
C LYS A 53 -14.06 13.72 -2.81
N GLU A 54 -15.38 13.53 -2.73
CA GLU A 54 -16.07 13.27 -1.48
C GLU A 54 -15.69 11.93 -0.85
N GLN A 55 -15.81 10.81 -1.58
CA GLN A 55 -15.42 9.47 -1.10
C GLN A 55 -13.94 9.46 -0.67
N PHE A 56 -13.07 10.09 -1.45
CA PHE A 56 -11.65 10.20 -1.17
C PHE A 56 -11.37 11.03 0.09
N LEU A 57 -11.97 12.21 0.25
CA LEU A 57 -11.73 13.06 1.42
C LEU A 57 -12.34 12.46 2.69
N GLN A 58 -13.44 11.72 2.59
CA GLN A 58 -14.09 11.10 3.74
C GLN A 58 -13.18 10.13 4.49
N GLN A 59 -12.30 9.39 3.81
CA GLN A 59 -11.40 8.44 4.50
C GLN A 59 -10.35 9.13 5.38
N PHE A 60 -10.08 10.43 5.18
CA PHE A 60 -9.15 11.22 6.01
C PHE A 60 -9.83 11.86 7.22
N LYS A 61 -11.17 11.84 7.29
CA LYS A 61 -11.95 12.48 8.36
C LYS A 61 -12.28 11.55 9.53
N HIS A 62 -12.08 10.25 9.36
CA HIS A 62 -12.42 9.26 10.37
C HIS A 62 -11.17 8.79 11.10
N PHE A 63 -11.33 8.40 12.36
CA PHE A 63 -10.31 7.70 13.13
C PHE A 63 -11.01 6.75 14.11
N LYS A 64 -10.58 5.48 14.15
CA LYS A 64 -11.17 4.47 15.04
C LYS A 64 -10.07 3.78 15.85
N LEU A 65 -9.81 4.30 17.04
CA LEU A 65 -8.75 3.80 17.94
C LEU A 65 -8.89 2.29 18.22
N LYS A 66 -10.10 1.80 18.49
CA LYS A 66 -10.33 0.37 18.73
C LYS A 66 -9.87 -0.50 17.56
N VAL A 67 -10.05 -0.04 16.32
CA VAL A 67 -9.60 -0.75 15.11
C VAL A 67 -8.09 -0.73 14.99
N MET A 68 -7.45 0.38 15.32
CA MET A 68 -5.99 0.48 15.36
C MET A 68 -5.38 -0.47 16.40
N LEU A 69 -5.96 -0.53 17.61
CA LEU A 69 -5.43 -1.33 18.72
C LEU A 69 -5.36 -2.83 18.40
N TYR A 70 -6.36 -3.39 17.71
CA TYR A 70 -6.27 -4.78 17.25
C TYR A 70 -5.61 -4.90 15.88
N GLY A 71 -5.62 -3.84 15.06
CA GLY A 71 -5.01 -3.82 13.73
C GLY A 71 -3.50 -3.97 13.78
N ILE A 72 -2.84 -3.28 14.72
CA ILE A 72 -1.38 -3.38 14.93
C ILE A 72 -0.94 -4.84 15.16
N PRO A 73 -1.42 -5.56 16.21
CA PRO A 73 -1.00 -6.93 16.44
C PRO A 73 -1.45 -7.86 15.30
N LEU A 74 -2.60 -7.62 14.65
CA LEU A 74 -3.05 -8.43 13.53
C LEU A 74 -2.08 -8.34 12.33
N THR A 75 -1.64 -7.14 11.97
CA THR A 75 -0.66 -6.93 10.89
C THR A 75 0.68 -7.57 11.24
N MET A 76 1.19 -7.35 12.46
CA MET A 76 2.45 -7.92 12.93
C MET A 76 2.44 -9.45 12.93
N LEU A 77 1.41 -10.06 13.53
CA LEU A 77 1.27 -11.52 13.58
C LEU A 77 1.16 -12.12 12.18
N THR A 78 0.42 -11.46 11.27
CA THR A 78 0.31 -11.92 9.88
C THR A 78 1.68 -11.93 9.20
N GLY A 79 2.48 -10.89 9.36
CA GLY A 79 3.83 -10.83 8.77
C GLY A 79 4.76 -11.90 9.32
N ILE A 80 4.76 -12.11 10.64
CA ILE A 80 5.57 -13.15 11.29
C ILE A 80 5.17 -14.54 10.80
N VAL A 81 3.87 -14.86 10.84
CA VAL A 81 3.35 -16.18 10.44
C VAL A 81 3.65 -16.44 8.97
N MET A 82 3.40 -15.47 8.10
CA MET A 82 3.61 -15.64 6.66
C MET A 82 5.09 -15.68 6.27
N GLY A 83 5.94 -14.92 6.96
CA GLY A 83 7.40 -15.01 6.81
C GLY A 83 7.92 -16.40 7.21
N PHE A 84 7.42 -16.96 8.31
CA PHE A 84 7.76 -18.32 8.74
C PHE A 84 7.27 -19.39 7.76
N ILE A 85 6.04 -19.26 7.27
CA ILE A 85 5.49 -20.15 6.23
C ILE A 85 6.36 -20.10 4.97
N TYR A 86 6.72 -18.90 4.50
CA TYR A 86 7.62 -18.76 3.36
C TYR A 86 8.97 -19.44 3.61
N GLN A 87 9.55 -19.23 4.79
CA GLN A 87 10.84 -19.82 5.14
C GLN A 87 10.83 -21.35 5.11
N ILE A 88 9.75 -21.97 5.57
CA ILE A 88 9.57 -23.43 5.49
C ILE A 88 9.44 -23.90 4.04
N LEU A 89 8.70 -23.18 3.21
CA LEU A 89 8.35 -23.62 1.85
C LEU A 89 9.45 -23.35 0.83
N ALA A 90 10.19 -22.25 0.98
CA ALA A 90 11.07 -21.71 -0.05
C ALA A 90 12.48 -21.32 0.46
N GLY A 91 12.73 -21.40 1.77
CA GLY A 91 14.02 -21.06 2.37
C GLY A 91 14.16 -19.56 2.69
N GLN A 92 15.39 -19.05 2.71
CA GLN A 92 15.64 -17.68 3.13
C GLN A 92 15.08 -16.65 2.13
N PRO A 93 14.30 -15.65 2.59
CA PRO A 93 13.78 -14.61 1.72
C PRO A 93 14.89 -13.75 1.15
N THR A 94 14.72 -13.30 -0.10
CA THR A 94 15.59 -12.25 -0.65
C THR A 94 15.37 -10.95 0.13
N THR A 95 16.44 -10.20 0.34
CA THR A 95 16.35 -8.89 0.99
C THR A 95 15.75 -7.87 0.04
N ASN A 96 14.99 -6.93 0.62
CA ASN A 96 14.48 -5.79 -0.13
C ASN A 96 15.66 -4.89 -0.53
N SER A 97 15.68 -4.40 -1.77
CA SER A 97 16.73 -3.51 -2.26
C SER A 97 16.92 -2.23 -1.43
N ILE A 98 15.90 -1.80 -0.68
CA ILE A 98 15.98 -0.65 0.24
C ILE A 98 16.96 -0.86 1.41
N ASP A 99 17.24 -2.10 1.82
CA ASP A 99 18.16 -2.45 2.93
C ASP A 99 19.55 -1.82 2.72
N SER A 100 19.98 -1.67 1.46
CA SER A 100 21.28 -1.07 1.11
C SER A 100 21.36 0.46 1.20
N THR A 101 20.22 1.14 1.38
CA THR A 101 20.13 2.62 1.29
C THR A 101 19.36 3.26 2.43
N ILE A 102 18.66 2.48 3.26
CA ILE A 102 17.80 3.00 4.32
C ILE A 102 18.64 3.66 5.43
N SER A 103 18.15 4.78 5.94
CA SER A 103 18.74 5.48 7.09
C SER A 103 17.67 5.87 8.10
N MET A 104 18.08 6.12 9.34
CA MET A 104 17.18 6.63 10.38
C MET A 104 16.47 7.93 9.97
N ALA A 105 17.16 8.81 9.23
CA ALA A 105 16.56 10.02 8.70
C ALA A 105 15.42 9.72 7.71
N MET A 106 15.61 8.76 6.80
CA MET A 106 14.58 8.36 5.83
C MET A 106 13.36 7.74 6.51
N ILE A 107 13.56 6.94 7.57
CA ILE A 107 12.48 6.29 8.33
C ILE A 107 11.47 7.31 8.89
N PHE A 108 11.93 8.50 9.26
CA PHE A 108 11.06 9.53 9.84
C PHE A 108 10.67 10.64 8.86
N THR A 109 11.42 10.86 7.78
CA THR A 109 11.17 11.98 6.86
C THR A 109 10.62 11.57 5.48
N GLN A 110 10.79 10.31 5.07
CA GLN A 110 10.41 9.84 3.73
C GLN A 110 9.42 8.67 3.77
N ILE A 111 9.73 7.62 4.54
CA ILE A 111 8.90 6.41 4.66
C ILE A 111 7.42 6.73 5.01
N PRO A 112 7.10 7.64 5.95
CA PRO A 112 5.73 8.03 6.25
C PRO A 112 4.90 8.38 5.00
N PHE A 113 5.49 9.15 4.08
CA PHE A 113 4.83 9.59 2.86
C PHE A 113 4.78 8.51 1.79
N MET A 114 5.83 7.68 1.69
CA MET A 114 5.84 6.53 0.78
C MET A 114 4.70 5.57 1.12
N LEU A 115 4.58 5.20 2.40
CA LEU A 115 3.52 4.30 2.87
C LEU A 115 2.13 4.94 2.75
N MET A 116 2.00 6.25 2.96
CA MET A 116 0.73 6.94 2.69
C MET A 116 0.37 6.85 1.20
N GLY A 117 1.36 6.97 0.30
CA GLY A 117 1.17 6.77 -1.12
C GLY A 117 0.66 5.37 -1.46
N GLU A 118 1.20 4.35 -0.82
CA GLU A 118 0.75 2.96 -0.97
C GLU A 118 -0.68 2.74 -0.47
N GLU A 119 -1.06 3.36 0.66
CA GLU A 119 -2.44 3.34 1.16
C GLU A 119 -3.40 4.04 0.18
N VAL A 120 -3.00 5.19 -0.36
CA VAL A 120 -3.83 5.95 -1.32
C VAL A 120 -4.01 5.17 -2.64
N LEU A 121 -2.93 4.57 -3.17
CA LEU A 121 -3.02 3.69 -4.34
C LEU A 121 -4.02 2.56 -4.08
N SER A 122 -3.88 1.87 -2.95
CA SER A 122 -4.72 0.72 -2.60
C SER A 122 -6.19 1.10 -2.43
N THR A 123 -6.46 2.17 -1.67
CA THR A 123 -7.83 2.62 -1.37
C THR A 123 -8.54 3.19 -2.60
N ASN A 124 -7.83 3.88 -3.49
CA ASN A 124 -8.39 4.30 -4.78
C ASN A 124 -8.89 3.11 -5.62
N LEU A 125 -8.10 2.03 -5.68
CA LEU A 125 -8.51 0.82 -6.38
C LEU A 125 -9.69 0.12 -5.70
N LEU A 126 -9.68 0.00 -4.36
CA LEU A 126 -10.79 -0.57 -3.60
C LEU A 126 -12.09 0.18 -3.89
N ILE A 127 -12.09 1.50 -3.71
CA ILE A 127 -13.24 2.37 -3.96
C ILE A 127 -13.73 2.23 -5.41
N ALA A 128 -12.81 2.25 -6.39
CA ALA A 128 -13.17 2.11 -7.79
C ALA A 128 -13.78 0.74 -8.13
N LEU A 129 -13.27 -0.35 -7.56
CA LEU A 129 -13.80 -1.70 -7.77
C LEU A 129 -15.16 -1.88 -7.10
N GLU A 130 -15.34 -1.39 -5.87
CA GLU A 130 -16.64 -1.40 -5.18
C GLU A 130 -17.69 -0.54 -5.92
N ASN A 131 -17.30 0.63 -6.42
CA ASN A 131 -18.16 1.48 -7.28
C ASN A 131 -18.56 0.79 -8.60
N LYS A 132 -17.82 -0.25 -9.02
CA LYS A 132 -18.18 -1.11 -10.17
C LYS A 132 -19.07 -2.30 -9.77
N GLY A 133 -19.38 -2.45 -8.50
CA GLY A 133 -20.27 -3.49 -7.95
C GLY A 133 -19.55 -4.74 -7.46
N LEU A 134 -18.22 -4.74 -7.35
CA LEU A 134 -17.50 -5.85 -6.73
C LEU A 134 -17.68 -5.80 -5.21
N SER A 135 -17.73 -6.97 -4.56
CA SER A 135 -17.68 -7.02 -3.10
C SER A 135 -16.31 -6.56 -2.59
N PHE A 136 -16.29 -6.03 -1.37
CA PHE A 136 -15.04 -5.66 -0.70
C PHE A 136 -14.03 -6.82 -0.69
N THR A 137 -14.47 -8.06 -0.43
CA THR A 137 -13.59 -9.23 -0.41
C THR A 137 -12.90 -9.44 -1.75
N THR A 138 -13.67 -9.42 -2.85
CA THR A 138 -13.11 -9.59 -4.20
C THR A 138 -12.18 -8.43 -4.57
N ALA A 139 -12.58 -7.19 -4.27
CA ALA A 139 -11.75 -6.01 -4.50
C ALA A 139 -10.43 -6.09 -3.70
N SER A 140 -10.49 -6.49 -2.44
CA SER A 140 -9.33 -6.63 -1.56
C SER A 140 -8.33 -7.67 -2.07
N ILE A 141 -8.81 -8.82 -2.57
CA ILE A 141 -7.95 -9.83 -3.18
C ILE A 141 -7.25 -9.26 -4.43
N ILE A 142 -7.98 -8.64 -5.33
CA ILE A 142 -7.41 -8.03 -6.56
C ILE A 142 -6.34 -6.99 -6.20
N VAL A 143 -6.66 -6.07 -5.28
CA VAL A 143 -5.74 -5.01 -4.85
C VAL A 143 -4.50 -5.58 -4.17
N SER A 144 -4.65 -6.63 -3.35
CA SER A 144 -3.52 -7.24 -2.64
C SER A 144 -2.57 -7.98 -3.58
N ILE A 145 -3.11 -8.62 -4.63
CA ILE A 145 -2.30 -9.23 -5.69
C ILE A 145 -1.54 -8.14 -6.46
N LEU A 146 -2.22 -7.08 -6.91
CA LEU A 146 -1.58 -5.97 -7.62
C LEU A 146 -0.47 -5.34 -6.78
N PHE A 147 -0.76 -5.07 -5.50
CA PHE A 147 0.19 -4.53 -4.55
C PHE A 147 1.45 -5.39 -4.41
N ALA A 148 1.28 -6.71 -4.23
CA ALA A 148 2.41 -7.64 -4.15
C ALA A 148 3.27 -7.58 -5.42
N PHE A 149 2.66 -7.54 -6.61
CA PHE A 149 3.39 -7.50 -7.87
C PHE A 149 4.06 -6.15 -8.19
N TRP A 150 3.59 -5.03 -7.63
CA TRP A 150 4.28 -3.74 -7.74
C TRP A 150 5.65 -3.72 -7.04
N HIS A 151 5.91 -4.68 -6.16
CA HIS A 151 7.18 -4.82 -5.45
C HIS A 151 8.16 -5.79 -6.12
N THR A 152 7.82 -6.35 -7.28
CA THR A 152 8.63 -7.37 -7.97
C THR A 152 10.09 -6.98 -8.15
N SER A 153 10.37 -5.74 -8.59
CA SER A 153 11.73 -5.26 -8.80
C SER A 153 12.53 -5.09 -7.49
N ALA A 154 11.86 -4.77 -6.39
CA ALA A 154 12.50 -4.60 -5.08
C ALA A 154 12.92 -5.94 -4.44
N TYR A 155 12.27 -7.04 -4.84
CA TYR A 155 12.53 -8.40 -4.36
C TYR A 155 13.02 -9.31 -5.49
N GLY A 156 13.85 -8.80 -6.40
CA GLY A 156 14.56 -9.63 -7.39
C GLY A 156 13.68 -10.53 -8.26
N PHE A 157 12.41 -10.17 -8.50
CA PHE A 157 11.42 -10.98 -9.23
C PHE A 157 11.11 -12.35 -8.60
N HIS A 158 10.97 -12.42 -7.27
CA HIS A 158 10.54 -13.63 -6.55
C HIS A 158 9.01 -13.64 -6.24
N PRO A 159 8.12 -14.01 -7.19
CA PRO A 159 6.67 -13.87 -7.04
C PRO A 159 6.09 -14.66 -5.86
N LEU A 160 6.63 -15.84 -5.54
CA LEU A 160 6.16 -16.63 -4.40
C LEU A 160 6.39 -15.90 -3.07
N GLN A 161 7.54 -15.23 -2.91
CA GLN A 161 7.81 -14.41 -1.73
C GLN A 161 6.80 -13.28 -1.63
N LEU A 162 6.52 -12.57 -2.72
CA LEU A 162 5.58 -11.46 -2.75
C LEU A 162 4.15 -11.91 -2.39
N LEU A 163 3.70 -13.02 -2.98
CA LEU A 163 2.36 -13.56 -2.73
C LEU A 163 2.19 -14.11 -1.32
N LEU A 164 3.25 -14.65 -0.71
CA LEU A 164 3.16 -15.16 0.66
C LEU A 164 3.40 -14.07 1.70
N THR A 165 4.25 -13.08 1.44
CA THR A 165 4.67 -12.12 2.49
C THR A 165 4.03 -10.74 2.36
N LEU A 166 3.76 -10.24 1.16
CA LEU A 166 3.20 -8.89 0.94
C LEU A 166 1.69 -8.92 0.75
N MET A 167 1.17 -9.86 -0.05
CA MET A 167 -0.28 -9.95 -0.30
C MET A 167 -1.09 -10.13 1.01
N PRO A 168 -0.71 -11.00 1.97
CA PRO A 168 -1.48 -11.15 3.21
C PRO A 168 -1.48 -9.91 4.09
N ILE A 169 -0.34 -9.19 4.16
CA ILE A 169 -0.27 -7.90 4.86
C ILE A 169 -1.23 -6.90 4.23
N ARG A 170 -1.26 -6.82 2.89
CA ARG A 170 -2.18 -5.92 2.18
C ARG A 170 -3.64 -6.29 2.42
N LEU A 171 -3.99 -7.58 2.46
CA LEU A 171 -5.33 -8.04 2.80
C LEU A 171 -5.75 -7.56 4.20
N VAL A 172 -4.85 -7.66 5.18
CA VAL A 172 -5.08 -7.18 6.56
C VAL A 172 -5.23 -5.66 6.60
N LEU A 173 -4.38 -4.91 5.91
CA LEU A 173 -4.46 -3.45 5.88
C LEU A 173 -5.76 -2.97 5.21
N ASN A 174 -6.17 -3.60 4.11
CA ASN A 174 -7.45 -3.34 3.47
C ASN A 174 -8.61 -3.62 4.44
N PHE A 175 -8.56 -4.73 5.19
CA PHE A 175 -9.56 -5.06 6.20
C PHE A 175 -9.61 -4.00 7.32
N ILE A 176 -8.45 -3.57 7.82
CA ILE A 176 -8.33 -2.50 8.82
C ILE A 176 -8.94 -1.20 8.30
N TRP A 177 -8.64 -0.82 7.05
CA TRP A 177 -9.25 0.33 6.39
C TRP A 177 -10.77 0.19 6.29
N MET A 178 -11.29 -0.97 5.88
CA MET A 178 -12.72 -1.22 5.75
C MET A 178 -13.48 -1.09 7.08
N ARG A 179 -12.89 -1.60 8.17
CA ARG A 179 -13.48 -1.55 9.52
C ARG A 179 -13.40 -0.15 10.14
N SER A 180 -12.30 0.57 9.87
CA SER A 180 -12.09 1.92 10.40
C SER A 180 -12.74 3.02 9.55
N LYS A 181 -12.92 2.78 8.25
CA LYS A 181 -13.20 3.79 7.21
C LYS A 181 -12.17 4.93 7.23
N SER A 182 -10.95 4.64 7.68
CA SER A 182 -9.89 5.61 7.93
C SER A 182 -8.59 5.15 7.32
N ILE A 183 -8.04 5.98 6.43
CA ILE A 183 -6.69 5.74 5.89
C ILE A 183 -5.62 5.96 6.95
N TRP A 184 -5.85 6.85 7.93
CA TRP A 184 -4.94 7.05 9.05
C TRP A 184 -4.75 5.78 9.88
N VAL A 185 -5.83 5.04 10.11
CA VAL A 185 -5.75 3.81 10.92
C VAL A 185 -4.99 2.71 10.18
N SER A 186 -5.26 2.48 8.90
CA SER A 186 -4.48 1.50 8.12
C SER A 186 -3.03 1.94 7.95
N TRP A 187 -2.79 3.22 7.67
CA TRP A 187 -1.45 3.80 7.55
C TRP A 187 -0.61 3.66 8.83
N ILE A 188 -1.17 3.92 10.02
CA ILE A 188 -0.44 3.71 11.29
C ILE A 188 -0.08 2.23 11.47
N CYS A 189 -1.03 1.31 11.22
CA CYS A 189 -0.75 -0.13 11.32
C CYS A 189 0.34 -0.56 10.33
N HIS A 190 0.32 0.00 9.12
CA HIS A 190 1.32 -0.25 8.08
C HIS A 190 2.69 0.29 8.49
N TYR A 191 2.77 1.55 8.90
CA TYR A 191 4.02 2.18 9.33
C TYR A 191 4.65 1.45 10.52
N LEU A 192 3.88 1.15 11.56
CA LEU A 192 4.40 0.42 12.72
C LEU A 192 4.86 -1.00 12.40
N PHE A 193 4.20 -1.67 11.44
CA PHE A 193 4.66 -2.97 10.95
C PHE A 193 6.00 -2.85 10.24
N ASP A 194 6.15 -1.89 9.33
CA ASP A 194 7.38 -1.68 8.56
C ASP A 194 8.55 -1.26 9.45
N LEU A 195 8.31 -0.46 10.50
CA LEU A 195 9.34 -0.08 11.47
C LEU A 195 10.04 -1.28 12.12
N LEU A 196 9.34 -2.43 12.28
CA LEU A 196 9.94 -3.64 12.84
C LEU A 196 11.08 -4.16 11.97
N SER A 197 11.00 -3.99 10.65
CA SER A 197 12.04 -4.42 9.72
C SER A 197 13.02 -3.29 9.41
N LEU A 198 12.54 -2.06 9.22
CA LEU A 198 13.36 -0.94 8.78
C LEU A 198 14.32 -0.41 9.85
N ILE A 199 13.92 -0.36 11.13
CA ILE A 199 14.81 0.13 12.20
C ILE A 199 16.06 -0.75 12.33
N PRO A 200 15.95 -2.09 12.44
CA PRO A 200 17.13 -2.95 12.43
C PRO A 200 18.00 -2.79 11.19
N MET A 201 17.42 -2.60 9.99
CA MET A 201 18.17 -2.40 8.75
C MET A 201 18.99 -1.10 8.78
N ALA A 202 18.41 0.00 9.29
CA ALA A 202 19.05 1.31 9.34
C ALA A 202 20.12 1.47 10.44
N LEU A 203 20.21 0.51 11.37
CA LEU A 203 21.20 0.49 12.45
C LEU A 203 22.39 -0.44 12.17
N LYS A 204 22.39 -1.15 11.04
CA LYS A 204 23.54 -1.93 10.55
C LYS A 204 24.66 -0.99 10.09
#